data_AF-A0A9Y2NKV2-F1
#
_entry.id   AF-A0A9Y2NKV2-F1
#
_cell.length_a   1.000
_cell.length_b   1.000
_cell.length_c   1.000
_cell.angle_alpha   90.00
_cell.angle_beta   90.00
_cell.angle_gamma   90.00
#
_symmetry.space_group_name_H-M   'P 1'
#
loop_
_entity.id
_entity.type
_entity.pdbx_description
1 polymer ?
#
loop_
_entity_poly.entity_id
_entity_poly.type
_entity_poly.pdbx_seq_one_letter_code
_entity_poly.pdbx_strand_id
1 'polypeptide(L)'
;MSLGIVASLGVSLGLTAATILSKGSLEQKKRWLPGLATFEKVGAWAITEPDSGSDAFGGMQTTVRRDGDEYVLNGRKTFITNGPFADTVVVYAKLDDGSPVRDRPVLTFVLDRGMPGFVQASRSRRWG
;
A
#
# COMPACT_ATOMS: atom_id res chain seq x y z
N MET A 1 -0.77 -1.69 26.81
CA MET A 1 -0.45 -1.44 25.39
C MET A 1 -1.63 -0.70 24.78
N SER A 2 -1.45 0.47 24.15
CA SER A 2 -2.60 1.24 23.62
C SER A 2 -3.18 0.58 22.36
N LEU A 3 -4.48 0.79 22.10
CA LEU A 3 -5.15 0.24 20.91
C LEU A 3 -4.48 0.68 19.60
N GLY A 4 -3.92 1.89 19.58
CA GLY A 4 -3.15 2.41 18.44
C GLY A 4 -1.85 1.64 18.16
N ILE A 5 -1.16 1.15 19.19
CA ILE A 5 0.04 0.31 19.02
C ILE A 5 -0.36 -1.02 18.40
N VAL A 6 -1.43 -1.66 18.89
CA VAL A 6 -1.92 -2.94 18.36
C VAL A 6 -2.28 -2.81 16.88
N ALA A 7 -3.01 -1.74 16.51
CA ALA A 7 -3.35 -1.48 15.11
C ALA A 7 -2.11 -1.26 14.23
N SER A 8 -1.12 -0.50 14.73
CA SER A 8 0.13 -0.24 14.01
C SER A 8 0.93 -1.53 13.75
N LEU A 9 1.09 -2.38 14.77
CA LEU A 9 1.79 -3.67 14.65
C LEU A 9 1.04 -4.61 13.69
N GLY A 10 -0.29 -4.68 13.82
CA GLY A 10 -1.14 -5.49 12.95
C GLY A 10 -1.04 -5.09 11.48
N VAL A 11 -0.96 -3.80 11.17
CA VAL A 11 -0.78 -3.33 9.79
C VAL A 11 0.63 -3.60 9.28
N SER A 12 1.66 -3.37 10.09
CA SER A 12 3.06 -3.57 9.67
C SER A 12 3.37 -5.05 9.41
N LEU A 13 3.09 -5.93 10.38
CA LEU A 13 3.40 -7.36 10.25
C LEU A 13 2.27 -8.13 9.57
N GLY A 14 1.04 -7.95 10.06
CA GLY A 14 -0.11 -8.77 9.67
C GLY A 14 -0.63 -8.47 8.27
N LEU A 15 -0.46 -7.25 7.76
CA LEU A 15 -0.90 -6.88 6.40
C LEU A 15 0.26 -6.64 5.46
N THR A 16 1.21 -5.76 5.83
CA THR A 16 2.31 -5.35 4.92
C THR A 16 3.29 -6.50 4.71
N ALA A 17 3.91 -7.01 5.78
CA ALA A 17 4.87 -8.11 5.68
C ALA A 17 4.20 -9.40 5.17
N ALA A 18 2.98 -9.71 5.60
CA ALA A 18 2.23 -10.86 5.11
C ALA A 18 1.93 -10.80 3.60
N THR A 19 1.61 -9.61 3.06
CA THR A 19 1.38 -9.44 1.62
C THR A 19 2.68 -9.66 0.83
N ILE A 20 3.80 -9.13 1.30
CA ILE A 20 5.12 -9.33 0.67
C ILE A 20 5.54 -10.81 0.75
N LEU A 21 5.32 -11.46 1.90
CA LEU A 21 5.65 -12.87 2.11
C LEU A 21 4.85 -13.79 1.19
N SER A 22 3.56 -13.51 0.98
CA SER A 22 2.67 -14.34 0.16
C SER A 22 2.83 -14.11 -1.34
N LYS A 23 3.02 -12.85 -1.78
CA LYS A 23 3.01 -12.49 -3.21
C LYS A 23 4.37 -12.12 -3.80
N GLY A 24 5.35 -11.76 -2.97
CA GLY A 24 6.63 -11.28 -3.44
C GLY A 24 7.51 -12.37 -4.04
N SER A 25 8.42 -11.99 -4.94
CA SER A 25 9.53 -12.86 -5.36
C SER A 25 10.54 -13.08 -4.22
N LEU A 26 11.45 -14.03 -4.36
CA LEU A 26 12.49 -14.27 -3.36
C LEU A 26 13.33 -13.01 -3.10
N GLU A 27 13.68 -12.27 -4.15
CA GLU A 27 14.47 -11.04 -4.03
C GLU A 27 13.69 -9.93 -3.33
N GLN A 28 12.39 -9.80 -3.61
CA GLN A 28 11.51 -8.87 -2.89
C GLN A 28 11.39 -9.23 -1.41
N LYS A 29 11.23 -10.52 -1.09
CA LYS A 29 11.16 -11.00 0.30
C LYS A 29 12.44 -10.68 1.07
N LYS A 30 13.60 -10.98 0.49
CA LYS A 30 14.91 -10.66 1.10
C LYS A 30 15.09 -9.15 1.31
N ARG A 31 14.63 -8.33 0.37
CA ARG A 31 14.75 -6.87 0.45
C ARG A 31 13.93 -6.26 1.58
N TRP A 32 12.66 -6.64 1.74
CA TRP A 32 11.74 -5.92 2.63
C TRP A 32 11.41 -6.63 3.95
N LEU A 33 11.35 -7.97 3.97
CA LEU A 33 10.88 -8.68 5.15
C LEU A 33 11.79 -8.53 6.38
N PRO A 34 13.13 -8.54 6.29
CA PRO A 34 13.98 -8.41 7.47
C PRO A 34 13.75 -7.11 8.24
N GLY A 35 13.66 -5.97 7.55
CA GLY A 35 13.41 -4.66 8.18
C GLY A 35 12.02 -4.55 8.81
N LEU A 36 11.00 -5.17 8.18
CA LEU A 36 9.65 -5.21 8.74
C LEU A 36 9.56 -6.14 9.96
N ALA A 37 10.22 -7.29 9.93
CA ALA A 37 10.21 -8.28 11.01
C ALA A 37 10.93 -7.81 12.27
N THR A 38 11.98 -6.99 12.11
CA THR A 38 12.76 -6.39 13.20
C THR A 38 12.21 -5.04 13.67
N PHE A 39 11.21 -4.49 12.97
CA PHE A 39 10.69 -3.14 13.18
C PHE A 39 11.72 -2.01 12.97
N GLU A 40 12.83 -2.26 12.30
CA GLU A 40 13.70 -1.20 11.76
C GLU A 40 12.99 -0.38 10.67
N LYS A 41 11.97 -0.97 10.04
CA LYS A 41 11.09 -0.35 9.06
C LYS A 41 9.64 -0.53 9.45
N VAL A 42 8.84 0.52 9.28
CA VAL A 42 7.38 0.46 9.54
C VAL A 42 6.62 0.29 8.24
N GLY A 43 5.71 -0.69 8.22
CA GLY A 43 4.84 -1.00 7.09
C GLY A 43 3.50 -0.27 7.10
N ALA A 44 2.99 0.07 5.92
CA ALA A 44 1.60 0.45 5.68
C ALA A 44 0.98 -0.34 4.53
N TRP A 45 -0.35 -0.50 4.57
CA TRP A 45 -1.12 -1.24 3.58
C TRP A 45 -2.23 -0.36 3.01
N ALA A 46 -2.13 -0.03 1.73
CA ALA A 46 -2.82 1.07 1.10
C ALA A 46 -3.83 0.62 0.04
N ILE A 47 -5.10 0.56 0.43
CA ILE A 47 -6.23 0.21 -0.43
C ILE A 47 -7.24 1.34 -0.53
N THR A 48 -7.73 1.83 0.62
CA THR A 48 -8.82 2.81 0.72
C THR A 48 -8.52 4.10 -0.01
N GLU A 49 -9.52 4.62 -0.72
CA GLU A 49 -9.47 5.87 -1.49
C GLU A 49 -10.59 6.82 -1.02
N PRO A 50 -10.46 8.14 -1.25
CA PRO A 50 -11.46 9.11 -0.83
C PRO A 50 -12.90 8.76 -1.26
N ASP A 51 -13.03 8.20 -2.46
CA ASP A 51 -14.32 7.92 -3.10
C ASP A 51 -14.68 6.41 -3.10
N SER A 52 -13.89 5.56 -2.43
CA SER A 52 -14.13 4.12 -2.35
C SER A 52 -13.91 3.57 -0.93
N GLY A 53 -15.03 3.42 -0.19
CA GLY A 53 -15.05 2.82 1.15
C GLY A 53 -15.29 1.31 1.11
N SER A 54 -16.57 0.90 1.03
CA SER A 54 -16.97 -0.51 1.10
C SER A 54 -16.71 -1.30 -0.19
N ASP A 55 -16.70 -0.64 -1.35
CA ASP A 55 -16.36 -1.23 -2.65
C ASP A 55 -14.92 -0.87 -3.06
N ALA A 56 -13.97 -1.19 -2.18
CA ALA A 56 -12.59 -0.74 -2.33
C ALA A 56 -11.87 -1.35 -3.55
N PHE A 57 -12.30 -2.53 -4.02
CA PHE A 57 -11.71 -3.19 -5.20
C PHE A 57 -12.53 -3.04 -6.46
N GLY A 58 -13.86 -2.93 -6.41
CA GLY A 58 -14.67 -2.69 -7.61
C GLY A 58 -14.59 -1.23 -8.05
N GLY A 59 -14.64 -0.30 -7.10
CA GLY A 59 -14.64 1.14 -7.33
C GLY A 59 -13.27 1.82 -7.34
N MET A 60 -12.18 1.06 -7.19
CA MET A 60 -10.81 1.62 -7.12
C MET A 60 -10.50 2.47 -8.36
N GLN A 61 -10.06 3.72 -8.15
CA GLN A 61 -9.64 4.65 -9.19
C GLN A 61 -8.13 4.76 -9.31
N THR A 62 -7.35 4.35 -8.30
CA THR A 62 -5.89 4.26 -8.46
C THR A 62 -5.56 3.26 -9.56
N THR A 63 -4.89 3.75 -10.59
CA THR A 63 -4.50 2.96 -11.75
C THR A 63 -3.01 2.66 -11.76
N VAL A 64 -2.66 1.63 -12.50
CA VAL A 64 -1.31 1.35 -12.92
C VAL A 64 -1.29 1.01 -14.40
N ARG A 65 -0.30 1.53 -15.12
CA ARG A 65 -0.02 1.13 -16.50
C ARG A 65 1.44 0.71 -16.63
N ARG A 66 1.72 -0.19 -17.59
CA ARG A 66 3.09 -0.54 -17.95
C ARG A 66 3.69 0.58 -18.80
N ASP A 67 4.95 0.91 -18.56
CA ASP A 67 5.72 1.91 -19.31
C ASP A 67 7.12 1.36 -19.55
N GLY A 68 7.35 0.74 -20.72
CA GLY A 68 8.56 -0.05 -20.96
C GLY A 68 8.69 -1.18 -19.94
N ASP A 69 9.78 -1.18 -19.17
CA ASP A 69 10.05 -2.15 -18.10
C ASP A 69 9.60 -1.68 -16.72
N GLU A 70 8.98 -0.51 -16.63
CA GLU A 70 8.49 0.09 -15.40
C GLU A 70 6.96 0.09 -15.34
N TYR A 71 6.45 0.46 -14.16
CA TYR A 71 5.03 0.69 -13.91
C TYR A 71 4.82 2.11 -13.42
N VAL A 72 3.85 2.80 -14.03
CA VAL A 72 3.44 4.14 -13.61
C VAL A 72 2.14 4.02 -12.83
N LEU A 73 2.19 4.33 -11.54
CA LEU A 73 1.04 4.35 -10.66
C LEU A 73 0.47 5.78 -10.59
N ASN A 74 -0.85 5.91 -10.66
CA ASN A 74 -1.53 7.19 -10.51
C ASN A 74 -2.79 7.04 -9.65
N GLY A 75 -2.88 7.83 -8.58
CA GLY A 75 -4.05 7.84 -7.71
C GLY A 75 -3.77 8.44 -6.34
N ARG A 76 -4.76 8.34 -5.45
CA ARG A 76 -4.68 8.84 -4.07
C ARG A 76 -5.30 7.84 -3.11
N LYS A 77 -4.56 7.51 -2.06
CA LYS A 77 -5.03 6.66 -0.96
C LYS A 77 -5.33 7.52 0.28
N THR A 78 -6.29 7.11 1.09
CA THR A 78 -6.71 7.83 2.30
C THR A 78 -6.97 6.88 3.45
N PHE A 79 -6.95 7.41 4.68
CA PHE A 79 -7.14 6.64 5.93
C PHE A 79 -6.15 5.48 6.12
N ILE A 80 -4.97 5.56 5.50
CA ILE A 80 -3.95 4.53 5.59
C ILE A 80 -3.28 4.58 6.96
N THR A 81 -3.52 3.55 7.77
CA THR A 81 -2.80 3.35 9.04
C THR A 81 -1.31 3.27 8.77
N ASN A 82 -0.53 3.95 9.59
CA ASN A 82 0.91 4.19 9.43
C ASN A 82 1.32 5.07 8.23
N GLY A 83 0.39 5.48 7.37
CA GLY A 83 0.65 6.19 6.12
C GLY A 83 1.66 7.35 6.21
N PRO A 84 1.53 8.29 7.17
CA PRO A 84 2.46 9.43 7.27
C PRO A 84 3.90 9.10 7.66
N PHE A 85 4.15 7.90 8.23
CA PHE A 85 5.45 7.55 8.81
C PHE A 85 6.01 6.21 8.32
N ALA A 86 5.25 5.43 7.56
CA ALA A 86 5.71 4.15 7.01
C ALA A 86 6.91 4.35 6.08
N ASP A 87 7.87 3.43 6.19
CA ASP A 87 9.03 3.33 5.31
C ASP A 87 8.72 2.50 4.07
N THR A 88 7.85 1.49 4.21
CA THR A 88 7.48 0.56 3.15
C THR A 88 5.96 0.49 3.08
N VAL A 89 5.41 0.72 1.89
CA VAL A 89 3.97 0.78 1.65
C VAL A 89 3.58 -0.22 0.58
N VAL A 90 2.69 -1.13 0.91
CA VAL A 90 2.04 -1.99 -0.08
C VAL A 90 0.85 -1.23 -0.65
N VAL A 91 0.86 -0.99 -1.97
CA VAL A 91 -0.18 -0.23 -2.67
C VAL A 91 -0.93 -1.12 -3.64
N TYR A 92 -2.26 -1.01 -3.63
CA TYR A 92 -3.13 -1.69 -4.59
C TYR A 92 -3.60 -0.71 -5.64
N ALA A 93 -3.53 -1.12 -6.90
CA ALA A 93 -3.92 -0.34 -8.06
C ALA A 93 -4.54 -1.25 -9.12
N LYS A 94 -5.49 -0.72 -9.90
CA LYS A 94 -6.07 -1.43 -11.05
C LYS A 94 -5.22 -1.28 -12.29
N LEU A 95 -5.00 -2.37 -13.03
CA LEU A 95 -4.34 -2.32 -14.32
C LEU A 95 -5.21 -1.53 -15.31
N ASP A 96 -4.65 -0.48 -15.89
CA ASP A 96 -5.28 0.31 -16.95
C ASP A 96 -5.03 -0.34 -18.31
N ASP A 97 -5.83 -1.35 -18.62
CA ASP A 97 -5.78 -2.14 -19.86
C ASP A 97 -6.93 -1.80 -20.84
N GLY A 98 -7.67 -0.73 -20.57
CA GLY A 98 -8.82 -0.31 -21.37
C GLY A 98 -10.14 -1.02 -21.04
N SER A 99 -10.15 -2.03 -20.17
CA SER A 99 -11.39 -2.67 -19.70
C SER A 99 -12.20 -1.76 -18.76
N PRO A 100 -13.51 -2.02 -18.56
CA PRO A 100 -14.32 -1.31 -17.59
C PRO A 100 -13.70 -1.37 -16.19
N VAL A 101 -13.75 -0.25 -15.44
CA VAL A 101 -13.04 -0.11 -14.16
C VAL A 101 -13.29 -1.29 -13.22
N ARG A 102 -14.52 -1.77 -13.12
CA ARG A 102 -14.88 -2.89 -12.22
C ARG A 102 -14.17 -4.19 -12.56
N ASP A 103 -13.93 -4.45 -13.83
CA ASP A 103 -13.38 -5.72 -14.33
C ASP A 103 -11.85 -5.72 -14.39
N ARG A 104 -11.23 -4.54 -14.29
CA ARG A 104 -9.77 -4.40 -14.29
C ARG A 104 -9.11 -5.22 -13.18
N PRO A 105 -8.07 -6.01 -13.50
CA PRO A 105 -7.27 -6.71 -12.51
C PRO A 105 -6.69 -5.76 -11.47
N VAL A 106 -6.67 -6.19 -10.21
CA VAL A 106 -6.01 -5.45 -9.13
C VAL A 106 -4.61 -6.01 -8.92
N LEU A 107 -3.61 -5.16 -9.12
CA LEU A 107 -2.21 -5.45 -8.92
C LEU A 107 -1.73 -4.89 -7.57
N THR A 108 -0.61 -5.41 -7.09
CA THR A 108 -0.02 -5.04 -5.79
C THR A 108 1.43 -4.63 -5.98
N PHE A 109 1.81 -3.48 -5.43
CA PHE A 109 3.14 -2.88 -5.53
C PHE A 109 3.71 -2.62 -4.15
N VAL A 110 5.04 -2.63 -4.03
CA VAL A 110 5.76 -2.24 -2.82
C VAL A 110 6.51 -0.95 -3.13
N LEU A 111 6.19 0.13 -2.42
CA LEU A 111 6.83 1.43 -2.55
C LEU A 111 7.63 1.74 -1.29
N ASP A 112 8.87 2.16 -1.46
CA ASP A 112 9.68 2.70 -0.37
C ASP A 112 9.45 4.21 -0.24
N ARG A 113 9.54 4.71 1.00
CA ARG A 113 9.47 6.15 1.29
C ARG A 113 10.55 6.90 0.51
N GLY A 114 10.15 8.02 -0.10
CA GLY A 114 11.06 8.89 -0.85
C GLY A 114 11.23 8.50 -2.33
N MET A 115 10.55 7.46 -2.82
CA MET A 115 10.50 7.19 -4.26
C MET A 115 9.95 8.41 -5.03
N PRO A 116 10.53 8.76 -6.20
CA PRO A 116 10.05 9.86 -7.01
C PRO A 116 8.55 9.76 -7.32
N GLY A 117 7.80 10.85 -7.13
CA GLY A 117 6.36 10.89 -7.34
C GLY A 117 5.50 10.27 -6.23
N PHE A 118 6.09 9.57 -5.25
CA PHE A 118 5.36 9.04 -4.09
C PHE A 118 5.36 10.03 -2.92
N VAL A 119 4.18 10.60 -2.64
CA VAL A 119 4.00 11.61 -1.58
C VAL A 119 3.12 11.06 -0.46
N GLN A 120 3.63 11.12 0.77
CA GLN A 120 2.87 10.79 1.97
C GLN A 120 2.29 12.05 2.60
N ALA A 121 0.98 12.07 2.79
CA ALA A 121 0.30 13.18 3.47
C ALA A 121 0.61 13.20 4.98
N SER A 122 0.57 14.39 5.58
CA SER A 122 0.71 14.55 7.03
C SER A 122 -0.44 13.86 7.79
N ARG A 123 -0.18 13.51 9.06
CA ARG A 123 -1.18 12.88 9.92
C ARG A 123 -2.43 13.76 10.07
N SER A 124 -3.59 13.22 9.71
CA SER A 124 -4.88 13.86 9.95
C SER A 124 -5.38 13.62 11.38
N ARG A 125 -6.17 14.57 11.90
CA ARG A 125 -6.84 14.42 13.20
C ARG A 125 -7.97 13.40 13.05
N ARG A 126 -7.95 12.37 13.89
CA ARG A 126 -9.03 11.38 13.98
C ARG A 126 -9.81 11.62 15.26
N TRP A 127 -11.11 11.38 15.23
CA TRP A 127 -11.92 11.25 16.44
C TRP A 127 -11.49 9.95 17.12
N GLY A 128 -11.14 10.01 18.40
CA GLY A 128 -10.60 8.88 19.17
C GLY A 128 -11.14 8.88 20.58
#